data_AF-A0A2U3KVU3-F1
#
_entry.id   AF-A0A2U3KVU3-F1
#
_cell.length_a   1.000
_cell.length_b   1.000
_cell.length_c   1.000
_cell.angle_alpha   90.00
_cell.angle_beta   90.00
_cell.angle_gamma   90.00
#
_symmetry.space_group_name_H-M   'P 1'
#
loop_
_entity.id
_entity.type
_entity.pdbx_description
1 polymer ?
#
loop_
_entity_poly.entity_id
_entity_poly.type
_entity_poly.pdbx_seq_one_letter_code
_entity_poly.pdbx_strand_id
1 'polypeptide(L)'
;MSSKETRKLFEKRLGRYQAAIALEPVDRMPIGAGSNYFAEVYSGNTMQQTIYDPQKWLEAEETFARDFPEVDILRDNRIYGPLYDAIGCKTYKLPGRELSANIQFQFVEEEYMKPEDYDKLIENPMRFMLECFLPKILGEFADPCTPRSHIAFLKAGMAQMMMGQVMRNRGVVLEEKYGLPQPMAGFFLAPYDIIADAMRGLHGIMMDMFRRPDKLKAACDVLVDHVCHLALSIADPLKRYPIFVPTHKAMFLSPGQFDEFYWPSFKKTMEILIEAGHTIRAYLEGDWSQHLHRLLELPRGKILFDIDTQGDIFKAKEILGGHSCIAGGVQDSALILGTPEQVRKHVKELCETVGKGGGYVVSAGCNFPYTTKPENFRAMVDAVLDFGIYDSSISPKPRELSPGSKPVKRLKPQQLTTAWEVKKAELGEIKGDEDLIRNHWEQLEKMAYVWIWQWIL
;
A
#
# COMPACT_ATOMS: atom_id res chain seq x y z
N MET A 1 4.96 28.26 -11.30
CA MET A 1 5.45 28.59 -9.95
C MET A 1 6.97 28.54 -9.96
N SER A 2 7.63 29.41 -9.21
CA SER A 2 9.08 29.30 -8.96
C SER A 2 9.39 28.08 -8.09
N SER A 3 10.61 27.53 -8.18
CA SER A 3 11.05 26.39 -7.35
C SER A 3 10.84 26.64 -5.84
N LYS A 4 11.05 27.89 -5.39
CA LYS A 4 10.83 28.28 -3.99
C LYS A 4 9.35 28.27 -3.58
N GLU A 5 8.45 28.67 -4.48
CA GLU A 5 7.01 28.61 -4.23
C GLU A 5 6.51 27.16 -4.22
N THR A 6 6.98 26.33 -5.15
CA THR A 6 6.60 24.91 -5.22
C THR A 6 7.06 24.17 -3.98
N ARG A 7 8.29 24.42 -3.52
CA ARG A 7 8.80 23.85 -2.26
C ARG A 7 7.96 24.26 -1.06
N LYS A 8 7.58 25.54 -0.94
CA LYS A 8 6.70 26.01 0.15
C LYS A 8 5.32 25.34 0.08
N LEU A 9 4.78 25.13 -1.11
CA LEU A 9 3.51 24.43 -1.31
C LEU A 9 3.61 22.97 -0.88
N PHE A 10 4.69 22.27 -1.26
CA PHE A 10 4.98 20.92 -0.80
C PHE A 10 5.05 20.82 0.72
N GLU A 11 5.86 21.69 1.35
CA GLU A 11 6.03 21.71 2.80
C GLU A 11 4.67 21.97 3.51
N LYS A 12 3.86 22.89 2.98
CA LYS A 12 2.52 23.16 3.53
C LYS A 12 1.59 21.94 3.42
N ARG A 13 1.54 21.28 2.26
CA ARG A 13 0.70 20.10 2.02
C ARG A 13 1.13 18.90 2.85
N LEU A 14 2.44 18.61 2.86
CA LEU A 14 2.99 17.52 3.66
C LEU A 14 2.77 17.76 5.15
N GLY A 15 3.00 18.99 5.63
CA GLY A 15 2.72 19.38 7.01
C GLY A 15 1.25 19.17 7.37
N ARG A 16 0.32 19.61 6.51
CA ARG A 16 -1.12 19.42 6.72
C ARG A 16 -1.50 17.95 6.80
N TYR A 17 -0.97 17.14 5.89
CA TYR A 17 -1.24 15.70 5.87
C TYR A 17 -0.71 15.01 7.14
N GLN A 18 0.53 15.28 7.54
CA GLN A 18 1.14 14.70 8.74
C GLN A 18 0.47 15.17 10.04
N ALA A 19 0.04 16.43 10.11
CA ALA A 19 -0.71 16.96 11.24
C ALA A 19 -2.10 16.33 11.34
N ALA A 20 -2.81 16.17 10.22
CA ALA A 20 -4.09 15.46 10.19
C ALA A 20 -3.97 14.01 10.70
N ILE A 21 -2.97 13.25 10.24
CA ILE A 21 -2.70 11.88 10.73
C ILE A 21 -2.48 11.85 12.25
N ALA A 22 -1.74 12.82 12.76
CA ALA A 22 -1.40 12.91 14.17
C ALA A 22 -2.47 13.60 15.04
N LEU A 23 -3.61 13.98 14.45
CA LEU A 23 -4.71 14.67 15.13
C LEU A 23 -4.31 16.04 15.71
N GLU A 24 -3.40 16.73 15.02
CA GLU A 24 -2.99 18.08 15.34
C GLU A 24 -3.83 19.11 14.57
N PRO A 25 -3.93 20.36 15.06
CA PRO A 25 -4.61 21.44 14.35
C PRO A 25 -4.04 21.67 12.94
N VAL A 26 -4.92 21.87 11.96
CA VAL A 26 -4.58 22.15 10.55
C VAL A 26 -5.39 23.33 10.03
N ASP A 27 -4.94 23.96 8.93
CA ASP A 27 -5.62 25.11 8.34
C ASP A 27 -6.94 24.74 7.66
N ARG A 28 -6.95 23.60 6.95
CA ARG A 28 -8.14 23.02 6.33
C ARG A 28 -8.01 21.50 6.22
N MET A 29 -9.12 20.83 5.90
CA MET A 29 -9.13 19.40 5.57
C MET A 29 -8.23 19.12 4.35
N PRO A 30 -7.31 18.14 4.42
CA PRO A 30 -6.60 17.66 3.24
C PRO A 30 -7.55 17.02 2.23
N ILE A 31 -7.23 17.17 0.94
CA ILE A 31 -7.93 16.54 -0.18
C ILE A 31 -6.99 15.51 -0.82
N GLY A 32 -7.42 14.26 -0.90
CA GLY A 32 -6.72 13.24 -1.68
C GLY A 32 -7.00 11.80 -1.23
N ALA A 33 -6.64 10.84 -2.08
CA ALA A 33 -6.90 9.41 -1.89
C ALA A 33 -5.62 8.61 -1.69
N GLY A 34 -5.77 7.31 -1.41
CA GLY A 34 -4.66 6.36 -1.44
C GLY A 34 -4.20 6.09 -2.87
N SER A 35 -5.16 6.01 -3.80
CA SER A 35 -4.93 5.84 -5.23
C SER A 35 -5.86 6.74 -6.07
N ASN A 36 -5.46 7.09 -7.29
CA ASN A 36 -6.25 7.95 -8.17
C ASN A 36 -6.39 7.36 -9.60
N TYR A 37 -7.27 6.37 -9.78
CA TYR A 37 -7.54 5.78 -11.10
C TYR A 37 -8.19 6.73 -12.10
N PHE A 38 -8.80 7.80 -11.61
CA PHE A 38 -9.35 8.86 -12.45
C PHE A 38 -8.27 9.60 -13.25
N ALA A 39 -7.07 9.84 -12.70
CA ALA A 39 -6.02 10.60 -13.38
C ALA A 39 -5.61 9.99 -14.74
N GLU A 40 -5.55 8.67 -14.82
CA GLU A 40 -5.11 7.92 -16.01
C GLU A 40 -6.11 8.03 -17.17
N VAL A 41 -7.41 7.87 -16.87
CA VAL A 41 -8.47 7.96 -17.87
C VAL A 41 -8.70 9.42 -18.25
N TYR A 42 -8.59 10.33 -17.30
CA TYR A 42 -8.74 11.76 -17.53
C TYR A 42 -7.72 12.30 -18.55
N SER A 43 -6.50 11.78 -18.55
CA SER A 43 -5.47 12.17 -19.53
C SER A 43 -5.64 11.53 -20.92
N GLY A 44 -6.68 10.72 -21.12
CA GLY A 44 -6.95 10.04 -22.39
C GLY A 44 -6.08 8.81 -22.67
N ASN A 45 -5.33 8.33 -21.67
CA ASN A 45 -4.52 7.12 -21.81
C ASN A 45 -5.38 5.87 -21.66
N THR A 46 -4.98 4.80 -22.33
CA THR A 46 -5.53 3.47 -22.05
C THR A 46 -4.86 2.87 -20.81
N MET A 47 -5.54 1.94 -20.13
CA MET A 47 -4.98 1.23 -18.97
C MET A 47 -3.69 0.47 -19.34
N GLN A 48 -3.63 -0.08 -20.55
CA GLN A 48 -2.41 -0.71 -21.08
C GLN A 48 -1.26 0.29 -21.16
N GLN A 49 -1.50 1.47 -21.72
CA GLN A 49 -0.45 2.48 -21.89
C GLN A 49 0.14 2.88 -20.54
N THR A 50 -0.69 3.08 -19.52
CA THR A 50 -0.19 3.51 -18.21
C THR A 50 0.71 2.46 -17.53
N ILE A 51 0.42 1.16 -17.66
CA ILE A 51 1.23 0.11 -17.01
C ILE A 51 2.46 -0.32 -17.82
N TYR A 52 2.52 -0.01 -19.13
CA TYR A 52 3.61 -0.38 -20.02
C TYR A 52 4.55 0.79 -20.40
N ASP A 53 4.05 2.03 -20.36
CA ASP A 53 4.79 3.23 -20.74
C ASP A 53 4.93 4.19 -19.55
N PRO A 54 6.10 4.19 -18.87
CA PRO A 54 6.35 5.07 -17.73
C PRO A 54 6.22 6.57 -18.04
N GLN A 55 6.43 6.97 -19.30
CA GLN A 55 6.33 8.37 -19.70
C GLN A 55 4.85 8.79 -19.76
N LYS A 56 4.00 7.98 -20.39
CA LYS A 56 2.55 8.22 -20.42
C LYS A 56 1.94 8.25 -19.04
N TRP A 57 2.43 7.39 -18.15
CA TRP A 57 2.03 7.40 -16.76
C TRP A 57 2.34 8.72 -16.07
N LEU A 58 3.57 9.20 -16.18
CA LEU A 58 3.95 10.49 -15.60
C LEU A 58 3.13 11.63 -16.22
N GLU A 59 2.90 11.62 -17.54
CA GLU A 59 2.09 12.62 -18.23
C GLU A 59 0.64 12.69 -17.73
N ALA A 60 0.05 11.54 -17.37
CA ALA A 60 -1.28 11.49 -16.77
C ALA A 60 -1.31 12.22 -15.42
N GLU A 61 -0.33 11.96 -14.56
CA GLU A 61 -0.23 12.61 -13.26
C GLU A 61 0.09 14.11 -13.39
N GLU A 62 0.97 14.50 -14.31
CA GLU A 62 1.30 15.91 -14.57
C GLU A 62 0.09 16.69 -15.12
N THR A 63 -0.74 16.04 -15.94
CA THR A 63 -2.00 16.60 -16.45
C THR A 63 -3.00 16.81 -15.31
N PHE A 64 -3.23 15.77 -14.51
CA PHE A 64 -4.11 15.86 -13.35
C PHE A 64 -3.64 16.92 -12.34
N ALA A 65 -2.35 16.95 -12.01
CA ALA A 65 -1.77 17.91 -11.07
C ALA A 65 -1.87 19.37 -11.53
N ARG A 66 -1.83 19.61 -12.84
CA ARG A 66 -1.98 20.94 -13.44
C ARG A 66 -3.43 21.40 -13.41
N ASP A 67 -4.36 20.49 -13.69
CA ASP A 67 -5.78 20.82 -13.79
C ASP A 67 -6.44 20.89 -12.41
N PHE A 68 -5.98 20.10 -11.43
CA PHE A 68 -6.47 20.06 -10.05
C PHE A 68 -5.38 20.45 -9.03
N PRO A 69 -4.83 21.68 -9.10
CA PRO A 69 -3.73 22.10 -8.25
C PRO A 69 -4.13 22.28 -6.77
N GLU A 70 -5.39 22.10 -6.40
CA GLU A 70 -5.85 22.26 -5.01
C GLU A 70 -5.75 20.98 -4.18
N VAL A 71 -5.55 19.82 -4.85
CA VAL A 71 -5.32 18.53 -4.20
C VAL A 71 -4.04 18.58 -3.36
N ASP A 72 -4.05 17.92 -2.20
CA ASP A 72 -2.95 17.96 -1.24
C ASP A 72 -2.00 16.79 -1.33
N ILE A 73 -2.49 15.61 -1.74
CA ILE A 73 -1.71 14.39 -1.88
C ILE A 73 -2.15 13.66 -3.16
N LEU A 74 -1.19 13.13 -3.90
CA LEU A 74 -1.44 12.37 -5.13
C LEU A 74 -0.53 11.14 -5.14
N ARG A 75 -1.13 9.97 -5.31
CA ARG A 75 -0.42 8.76 -5.74
C ARG A 75 -1.24 8.10 -6.82
N ASP A 76 -0.53 7.75 -7.87
CA ASP A 76 -1.10 6.96 -8.93
C ASP A 76 -0.26 5.70 -9.15
N ASN A 77 0.29 5.06 -8.10
CA ASN A 77 1.12 3.86 -8.32
C ASN A 77 0.28 2.69 -8.84
N ARG A 78 0.90 1.90 -9.70
CA ARG A 78 0.36 0.78 -10.45
C ARG A 78 1.41 -0.31 -10.51
N ILE A 79 0.99 -1.42 -11.10
CA ILE A 79 1.89 -2.46 -11.57
C ILE A 79 2.68 -1.98 -12.79
N TYR A 80 3.89 -2.50 -12.95
CA TYR A 80 4.69 -2.31 -14.16
C TYR A 80 4.59 -3.59 -15.00
N GLY A 81 3.75 -3.57 -16.04
CA GLY A 81 3.41 -4.74 -16.87
C GLY A 81 4.61 -5.57 -17.32
N PRO A 82 5.72 -4.96 -17.80
CA PRO A 82 6.91 -5.69 -18.21
C PRO A 82 7.55 -6.58 -17.14
N LEU A 83 7.43 -6.24 -15.85
CA LEU A 83 7.90 -7.09 -14.75
C LEU A 83 7.10 -8.40 -14.69
N TYR A 84 5.78 -8.31 -14.86
CA TYR A 84 4.86 -9.45 -14.83
C TYR A 84 5.03 -10.32 -16.09
N ASP A 85 5.33 -9.71 -17.23
CA ASP A 85 5.65 -10.44 -18.46
C ASP A 85 6.99 -11.17 -18.37
N ALA A 86 8.00 -10.57 -17.72
CA ALA A 86 9.34 -11.13 -17.62
C ALA A 86 9.37 -12.51 -16.93
N ILE A 87 8.47 -12.74 -15.97
CA ILE A 87 8.38 -13.98 -15.18
C ILE A 87 7.11 -14.80 -15.42
N GLY A 88 6.24 -14.36 -16.34
CA GLY A 88 5.00 -15.06 -16.67
C GLY A 88 4.04 -15.16 -15.48
N CYS A 89 3.80 -14.05 -14.79
CA CYS A 89 2.91 -14.01 -13.63
C CYS A 89 1.49 -14.46 -14.00
N LYS A 90 0.90 -15.34 -13.20
CA LYS A 90 -0.45 -15.90 -13.43
C LYS A 90 -1.53 -15.34 -12.51
N THR A 91 -1.14 -14.67 -11.42
CA THR A 91 -2.07 -14.09 -10.44
C THR A 91 -2.71 -12.78 -10.94
N TYR A 92 -2.35 -12.31 -12.13
CA TYR A 92 -2.91 -11.09 -12.72
C TYR A 92 -3.22 -11.29 -14.21
N LYS A 93 -4.35 -10.74 -14.65
CA LYS A 93 -4.69 -10.51 -16.06
C LYS A 93 -4.42 -9.05 -16.40
N LEU A 94 -3.67 -8.78 -17.46
CA LEU A 94 -3.21 -7.43 -17.79
C LEU A 94 -3.98 -6.82 -18.98
N PRO A 95 -4.23 -5.49 -18.98
CA PRO A 95 -4.77 -4.79 -20.13
C PRO A 95 -3.88 -4.93 -21.37
N GLY A 96 -4.51 -5.26 -22.50
CA GLY A 96 -3.85 -5.45 -23.79
C GLY A 96 -3.10 -6.78 -23.93
N ARG A 97 -3.18 -7.66 -22.92
CA ARG A 97 -2.63 -9.02 -22.93
C ARG A 97 -3.75 -10.05 -22.79
N GLU A 98 -4.33 -10.19 -21.61
CA GLU A 98 -5.52 -11.03 -21.37
C GLU A 98 -6.83 -10.24 -21.39
N LEU A 99 -6.78 -8.94 -21.08
CA LEU A 99 -7.93 -8.04 -21.05
C LEU A 99 -7.86 -7.05 -22.22
N SER A 100 -8.98 -6.37 -22.50
CA SER A 100 -8.95 -5.26 -23.45
C SER A 100 -8.07 -4.12 -22.91
N ALA A 101 -7.50 -3.30 -23.80
CA ALA A 101 -6.54 -2.26 -23.42
C ALA A 101 -7.09 -1.18 -22.47
N ASN A 102 -8.42 -1.04 -22.37
CA ASN A 102 -9.10 -0.03 -21.57
C ASN A 102 -9.68 -0.57 -20.25
N ILE A 103 -9.49 -1.86 -19.95
CA ILE A 103 -9.98 -2.47 -18.70
C ILE A 103 -8.81 -2.55 -17.72
N GLN A 104 -9.04 -2.20 -16.45
CA GLN A 104 -8.02 -2.32 -15.41
C GLN A 104 -7.57 -3.78 -15.24
N PHE A 105 -6.32 -3.98 -14.78
CA PHE A 105 -5.85 -5.32 -14.42
C PHE A 105 -6.80 -6.02 -13.44
N GLN A 106 -6.87 -7.35 -13.53
CA GLN A 106 -7.68 -8.16 -12.63
C GLN A 106 -6.78 -9.13 -11.86
N PHE A 107 -6.96 -9.19 -10.55
CA PHE A 107 -6.36 -10.22 -9.72
C PHE A 107 -7.06 -11.55 -9.96
N VAL A 108 -6.29 -12.63 -10.06
CA VAL A 108 -6.77 -14.00 -10.26
C VAL A 108 -6.50 -14.77 -8.97
N GLU A 109 -7.54 -14.88 -8.14
CA GLU A 109 -7.50 -15.65 -6.91
C GLU A 109 -7.72 -17.14 -7.22
N GLU A 110 -6.76 -17.98 -6.87
CA GLU A 110 -6.85 -19.44 -6.98
C GLU A 110 -6.21 -20.14 -5.76
N GLU A 111 -6.40 -21.45 -5.68
CA GLU A 111 -5.84 -22.30 -4.63
C GLU A 111 -4.44 -22.82 -5.02
N TYR A 112 -3.44 -21.96 -4.93
CA TYR A 112 -2.03 -22.27 -5.21
C TYR A 112 -1.36 -23.06 -4.08
N MET A 113 -1.78 -22.86 -2.83
CA MET A 113 -1.33 -23.61 -1.66
C MET A 113 -2.38 -24.67 -1.28
N LYS A 114 -1.96 -25.93 -1.15
CA LYS A 114 -2.85 -27.01 -0.71
C LYS A 114 -2.85 -27.16 0.81
N PRO A 115 -3.89 -27.76 1.41
CA PRO A 115 -3.96 -27.93 2.86
C PRO A 115 -2.79 -28.70 3.51
N GLU A 116 -2.12 -29.56 2.75
CA GLU A 116 -0.92 -30.30 3.14
C GLU A 116 0.36 -29.45 3.12
N ASP A 117 0.34 -28.28 2.46
CA ASP A 117 1.50 -27.40 2.35
C ASP A 117 1.68 -26.49 3.59
N TYR A 118 0.72 -26.44 4.53
CA TYR A 118 0.82 -25.61 5.76
C TYR A 118 2.10 -25.90 6.54
N ASP A 119 2.45 -27.17 6.73
CA ASP A 119 3.62 -27.52 7.54
C ASP A 119 4.91 -27.03 6.88
N LYS A 120 4.98 -27.02 5.54
CA LYS A 120 6.12 -26.49 4.79
C LYS A 120 6.24 -24.97 4.95
N LEU A 121 5.11 -24.25 4.86
CA LEU A 121 5.07 -22.81 5.10
C LEU A 121 5.51 -22.49 6.52
N ILE A 122 5.00 -23.20 7.53
CA ILE A 122 5.30 -22.95 8.94
C ILE A 122 6.77 -23.25 9.27
N GLU A 123 7.31 -24.36 8.76
CA GLU A 123 8.68 -24.79 9.07
C GLU A 123 9.74 -23.89 8.42
N ASN A 124 9.57 -23.57 7.14
CA ASN A 124 10.54 -22.74 6.41
C ASN A 124 9.84 -21.94 5.30
N PRO A 125 9.33 -20.74 5.64
CA PRO A 125 8.61 -19.88 4.69
C PRO A 125 9.40 -19.55 3.42
N MET A 126 10.72 -19.31 3.53
CA MET A 126 11.59 -19.03 2.38
C MET A 126 11.68 -20.21 1.41
N ARG A 127 11.89 -21.42 1.95
CA ARG A 127 11.94 -22.63 1.16
C ARG A 127 10.58 -22.94 0.53
N PHE A 128 9.49 -22.76 1.28
CA PHE A 128 8.14 -22.89 0.75
C PHE A 128 7.88 -21.94 -0.42
N MET A 129 8.29 -20.68 -0.31
CA MET A 129 8.16 -19.71 -1.39
C MET A 129 8.86 -20.19 -2.67
N LEU A 130 10.13 -20.57 -2.57
CA LEU A 130 10.96 -20.96 -3.73
C LEU A 130 10.57 -22.32 -4.33
N GLU A 131 10.30 -23.32 -3.50
CA GLU A 131 10.10 -24.71 -3.95
C GLU A 131 8.63 -25.06 -4.19
N CYS A 132 7.68 -24.38 -3.54
CA CYS A 132 6.27 -24.74 -3.59
C CYS A 132 5.38 -23.66 -4.23
N PHE A 133 5.56 -22.38 -3.85
CA PHE A 133 4.62 -21.33 -4.23
C PHE A 133 4.95 -20.66 -5.56
N LEU A 134 6.15 -20.06 -5.68
CA LEU A 134 6.56 -19.32 -6.87
C LEU A 134 6.51 -20.14 -8.17
N PRO A 135 6.92 -21.43 -8.22
CA PRO A 135 6.80 -22.25 -9.43
C PRO A 135 5.36 -22.40 -9.95
N LYS A 136 4.36 -22.27 -9.06
CA LYS A 136 2.94 -22.37 -9.43
C LYS A 136 2.44 -21.08 -10.08
N ILE A 137 2.79 -19.92 -9.49
CA ILE A 137 2.27 -18.61 -9.89
C ILE A 137 3.13 -17.88 -10.94
N LEU A 138 4.40 -18.21 -11.07
CA LEU A 138 5.34 -17.59 -12.01
C LEU A 138 5.69 -18.62 -13.10
N GLY A 139 5.06 -18.50 -14.27
CA GLY A 139 5.13 -19.50 -15.34
C GLY A 139 6.55 -19.79 -15.85
N GLU A 140 7.43 -18.80 -15.82
CA GLU A 140 8.84 -18.97 -16.24
C GLU A 140 9.66 -19.80 -15.23
N PHE A 141 9.11 -20.10 -14.06
CA PHE A 141 9.74 -20.92 -13.01
C PHE A 141 9.06 -22.28 -12.80
N ALA A 142 8.10 -22.65 -13.65
CA ALA A 142 7.46 -23.97 -13.57
C ALA A 142 8.44 -25.12 -13.86
N ASP A 143 9.45 -24.88 -14.70
CA ASP A 143 10.56 -25.81 -14.99
C ASP A 143 11.90 -25.14 -14.62
N PRO A 144 12.32 -25.28 -13.35
CA PRO A 144 13.56 -24.66 -12.88
C PRO A 144 14.77 -25.27 -13.59
N CYS A 145 15.89 -24.53 -13.63
CA CYS A 145 17.16 -24.97 -14.22
C CYS A 145 17.21 -24.99 -15.76
N THR A 146 16.24 -24.40 -16.46
CA THR A 146 16.31 -24.18 -17.91
C THR A 146 16.99 -22.84 -18.24
N PRO A 147 17.68 -22.70 -19.39
CA PRO A 147 18.20 -21.41 -19.83
C PRO A 147 17.14 -20.30 -19.85
N ARG A 148 15.89 -20.66 -20.18
CA ARG A 148 14.74 -19.76 -20.16
C ARG A 148 14.45 -19.25 -18.74
N SER A 149 14.37 -20.14 -17.75
CA SER A 149 14.16 -19.77 -16.34
C SER A 149 15.28 -18.89 -15.78
N HIS A 150 16.55 -19.17 -16.13
CA HIS A 150 17.68 -18.34 -15.71
C HIS A 150 17.61 -16.92 -16.27
N ILE A 151 17.29 -16.79 -17.56
CA ILE A 151 17.11 -15.48 -18.21
C ILE A 151 15.87 -14.76 -17.66
N ALA A 152 14.81 -15.48 -17.30
CA ALA A 152 13.64 -14.89 -16.65
C ALA A 152 13.99 -14.23 -15.32
N PHE A 153 14.78 -14.88 -14.45
CA PHE A 153 15.30 -14.26 -13.21
C PHE A 153 16.11 -12.98 -13.49
N LEU A 154 17.01 -13.02 -14.48
CA LEU A 154 17.81 -11.85 -14.85
C LEU A 154 16.91 -10.70 -15.34
N LYS A 155 15.96 -10.97 -16.24
CA LYS A 155 14.98 -9.98 -16.71
C LYS A 155 14.15 -9.42 -15.56
N ALA A 156 13.72 -10.27 -14.63
CA ALA A 156 12.91 -9.86 -13.48
C ALA A 156 13.66 -8.89 -12.57
N GLY A 157 14.93 -9.18 -12.27
CA GLY A 157 15.78 -8.28 -11.47
C GLY A 157 15.95 -6.92 -12.14
N MET A 158 16.23 -6.89 -13.46
CA MET A 158 16.33 -5.64 -14.22
C MET A 158 15.00 -4.89 -14.25
N ALA A 159 13.89 -5.56 -14.53
CA ALA A 159 12.56 -4.96 -14.54
C ALA A 159 12.15 -4.41 -13.16
N GLN A 160 12.54 -5.08 -12.08
CA GLN A 160 12.36 -4.58 -10.71
C GLN A 160 13.12 -3.28 -10.47
N MET A 161 14.38 -3.20 -10.91
CA MET A 161 15.18 -1.98 -10.81
C MET A 161 14.56 -0.84 -11.63
N MET A 162 14.09 -1.14 -12.85
CA MET A 162 13.39 -0.18 -13.69
C MET A 162 12.11 0.32 -13.01
N MET A 163 11.29 -0.56 -12.45
CA MET A 163 10.09 -0.18 -11.69
C MET A 163 10.44 0.75 -10.53
N GLY A 164 11.49 0.43 -9.76
CA GLY A 164 11.99 1.30 -8.69
C GLY A 164 12.41 2.69 -9.17
N GLN A 165 13.06 2.79 -10.34
CA GLN A 165 13.43 4.06 -10.95
C GLN A 165 12.21 4.85 -11.45
N VAL A 166 11.22 4.19 -12.05
CA VAL A 166 9.96 4.80 -12.48
C VAL A 166 9.21 5.39 -11.28
N MET A 167 9.04 4.63 -10.21
CA MET A 167 8.38 5.11 -8.98
C MET A 167 9.11 6.34 -8.39
N ARG A 168 10.45 6.29 -8.33
CA ARG A 168 11.25 7.40 -7.80
C ARG A 168 11.12 8.66 -8.66
N ASN A 169 11.27 8.53 -9.98
CA ASN A 169 11.21 9.66 -10.90
C ASN A 169 9.86 10.37 -10.83
N ARG A 170 8.76 9.61 -10.82
CA ARG A 170 7.40 10.16 -10.68
C ARG A 170 7.25 10.95 -9.38
N GLY A 171 7.67 10.37 -8.26
CA GLY A 171 7.63 11.04 -6.95
C GLY A 171 8.41 12.37 -6.94
N VAL A 172 9.62 12.39 -7.51
CA VAL A 172 10.44 13.60 -7.59
C VAL A 172 9.78 14.67 -8.47
N VAL A 173 9.25 14.31 -9.64
CA VAL A 173 8.60 15.27 -10.54
C VAL A 173 7.37 15.90 -9.90
N LEU A 174 6.51 15.10 -9.25
CA LEU A 174 5.33 15.60 -8.54
C LEU A 174 5.70 16.52 -7.37
N GLU A 175 6.74 16.17 -6.61
CA GLU A 175 7.26 16.99 -5.52
C GLU A 175 7.86 18.32 -6.04
N GLU A 176 8.78 18.27 -6.99
CA GLU A 176 9.57 19.43 -7.41
C GLU A 176 8.82 20.39 -8.34
N LYS A 177 7.95 19.88 -9.22
CA LYS A 177 7.21 20.72 -10.18
C LYS A 177 5.84 21.16 -9.66
N TYR A 178 5.15 20.30 -8.93
CA TYR A 178 3.75 20.52 -8.52
C TYR A 178 3.58 20.66 -7.01
N GLY A 179 4.62 20.38 -6.22
CA GLY A 179 4.57 20.47 -4.77
C GLY A 179 3.66 19.40 -4.16
N LEU A 180 3.49 18.25 -4.82
CA LEU A 180 2.56 17.20 -4.42
C LEU A 180 3.31 16.10 -3.65
N PRO A 181 3.04 15.94 -2.34
CA PRO A 181 3.49 14.80 -1.57
C PRO A 181 2.74 13.51 -1.96
N GLN A 182 3.41 12.39 -1.68
CA GLN A 182 2.80 11.08 -1.79
C GLN A 182 1.88 10.80 -0.59
N PRO A 183 0.71 10.16 -0.76
CA PRO A 183 -0.12 9.69 0.35
C PRO A 183 0.54 8.57 1.17
N MET A 184 1.48 7.80 0.60
CA MET A 184 2.01 6.59 1.22
C MET A 184 3.28 6.11 0.53
N ALA A 185 4.13 5.39 1.27
CA ALA A 185 5.33 4.73 0.76
C ALA A 185 5.57 3.41 1.51
N GLY A 186 5.76 2.34 0.74
CA GLY A 186 5.74 0.98 1.25
C GLY A 186 4.32 0.41 1.36
N PHE A 187 4.25 -0.90 1.49
CA PHE A 187 3.02 -1.67 1.46
C PHE A 187 3.19 -2.99 2.20
N PHE A 188 2.10 -3.49 2.77
CA PHE A 188 1.99 -4.88 3.23
C PHE A 188 0.55 -5.36 3.18
N LEU A 189 0.36 -6.68 3.28
CA LEU A 189 -0.95 -7.31 3.50
C LEU A 189 -1.02 -7.89 4.92
N ALA A 190 -2.23 -7.97 5.49
CA ALA A 190 -2.41 -8.71 6.72
C ALA A 190 -2.00 -10.19 6.53
N PRO A 191 -1.36 -10.85 7.51
CA PRO A 191 -0.93 -12.24 7.36
C PRO A 191 -2.06 -13.22 6.98
N TYR A 192 -3.29 -12.95 7.42
CA TYR A 192 -4.46 -13.72 7.00
C TYR A 192 -4.80 -13.48 5.53
N ASP A 193 -4.78 -12.22 5.08
CA ASP A 193 -5.05 -11.83 3.67
C ASP A 193 -3.99 -12.42 2.73
N ILE A 194 -2.72 -12.49 3.12
CA ILE A 194 -1.68 -13.18 2.33
C ILE A 194 -2.04 -14.63 2.04
N ILE A 195 -2.49 -15.35 3.06
CA ILE A 195 -2.92 -16.73 2.89
C ILE A 195 -4.21 -16.77 2.07
N ALA A 196 -5.14 -15.85 2.28
CA ALA A 196 -6.44 -15.85 1.61
C ALA A 196 -6.37 -15.49 0.12
N ASP A 197 -5.59 -14.48 -0.23
CA ASP A 197 -5.53 -13.90 -1.58
C ASP A 197 -4.50 -14.64 -2.43
N ALA A 198 -3.26 -14.68 -1.96
CA ALA A 198 -2.15 -15.15 -2.78
C ALA A 198 -2.00 -16.67 -2.74
N MET A 199 -2.31 -17.33 -1.62
CA MET A 199 -1.94 -18.73 -1.41
C MET A 199 -3.12 -19.70 -1.51
N ARG A 200 -4.02 -19.68 -0.53
CA ARG A 200 -5.03 -20.70 -0.25
C ARG A 200 -6.38 -20.42 -0.93
N GLY A 201 -6.63 -19.17 -1.33
CA GLY A 201 -7.91 -18.70 -1.87
C GLY A 201 -8.97 -18.53 -0.77
N LEU A 202 -10.01 -17.73 -1.04
CA LEU A 202 -11.11 -17.45 -0.12
C LEU A 202 -11.83 -18.73 0.29
N HIS A 203 -12.16 -19.60 -0.66
CA HIS A 203 -12.84 -20.87 -0.35
C HIS A 203 -12.00 -21.72 0.61
N GLY A 204 -10.71 -21.86 0.32
CA GLY A 204 -9.81 -22.70 1.10
C GLY A 204 -9.61 -22.21 2.52
N ILE A 205 -9.35 -20.92 2.69
CA ILE A 205 -9.08 -20.34 4.01
C ILE A 205 -10.33 -20.36 4.90
N MET A 206 -11.51 -20.11 4.32
CA MET A 206 -12.76 -20.15 5.07
C MET A 206 -13.07 -21.56 5.61
N MET A 207 -12.70 -22.60 4.87
CA MET A 207 -12.82 -23.99 5.34
C MET A 207 -11.76 -24.35 6.39
N ASP A 208 -10.55 -23.81 6.26
CA ASP A 208 -9.43 -24.14 7.14
C ASP A 208 -9.57 -23.53 8.53
N MET A 209 -10.33 -22.44 8.71
CA MET A 209 -10.74 -21.94 10.03
C MET A 209 -11.41 -23.03 10.88
N PHE A 210 -12.11 -23.97 10.27
CA PHE A 210 -12.79 -25.07 10.99
C PHE A 210 -11.99 -26.36 10.98
N ARG A 211 -11.35 -26.67 9.85
CA ARG A 211 -10.67 -27.96 9.65
C ARG A 211 -9.25 -27.97 10.20
N ARG A 212 -8.58 -26.82 10.23
CA ARG A 212 -7.14 -26.69 10.53
C ARG A 212 -6.83 -25.37 11.27
N PRO A 213 -7.61 -24.99 12.30
CA PRO A 213 -7.48 -23.67 12.95
C PRO A 213 -6.07 -23.40 13.46
N ASP A 214 -5.42 -24.39 14.06
CA ASP A 214 -4.10 -24.22 14.65
C ASP A 214 -3.00 -24.02 13.60
N LYS A 215 -3.10 -24.73 12.46
CA LYS A 215 -2.16 -24.54 11.34
C LYS A 215 -2.33 -23.17 10.68
N LEU A 216 -3.57 -22.71 10.51
CA LEU A 216 -3.84 -21.39 9.97
C LEU A 216 -3.28 -20.29 10.88
N LYS A 217 -3.55 -20.37 12.19
CA LYS A 217 -3.01 -19.41 13.18
C LYS A 217 -1.48 -19.43 13.21
N ALA A 218 -0.86 -20.62 13.19
CA ALA A 218 0.59 -20.74 13.14
C ALA A 218 1.19 -20.15 11.86
N ALA A 219 0.56 -20.38 10.69
CA ALA A 219 0.98 -19.79 9.42
C ALA A 219 0.89 -18.26 9.44
N CYS A 220 -0.18 -17.69 10.00
CA CYS A 220 -0.28 -16.25 10.19
C CYS A 220 0.82 -15.70 11.11
N ASP A 221 1.19 -16.39 12.19
CA ASP A 221 2.23 -15.92 13.11
C ASP A 221 3.62 -15.92 12.49
N VAL A 222 3.99 -16.98 11.74
CA VAL A 222 5.31 -17.01 11.07
C VAL A 222 5.44 -15.93 10.00
N LEU A 223 4.34 -15.58 9.32
CA LEU A 223 4.35 -14.54 8.28
C LEU A 223 4.59 -13.12 8.82
N VAL A 224 4.33 -12.85 10.10
CA VAL A 224 4.47 -11.49 10.69
C VAL A 224 5.86 -10.91 10.42
N ASP A 225 6.93 -11.64 10.75
CA ASP A 225 8.30 -11.16 10.57
C ASP A 225 8.60 -10.91 9.07
N HIS A 226 8.11 -11.80 8.19
CA HIS A 226 8.35 -11.69 6.75
C HIS A 226 7.70 -10.45 6.14
N VAL A 227 6.46 -10.20 6.54
CA VAL A 227 5.67 -9.04 6.11
C VAL A 227 6.27 -7.74 6.63
N CYS A 228 6.76 -7.71 7.88
CA CYS A 228 7.44 -6.55 8.41
C CYS A 228 8.74 -6.22 7.67
N HIS A 229 9.58 -7.23 7.35
CA HIS A 229 10.80 -7.01 6.56
C HIS A 229 10.50 -6.47 5.17
N LEU A 230 9.49 -7.04 4.51
CA LEU A 230 9.03 -6.56 3.21
C LEU A 230 8.59 -5.09 3.32
N ALA A 231 7.67 -4.77 4.22
CA ALA A 231 7.15 -3.42 4.41
C ALA A 231 8.26 -2.39 4.67
N LEU A 232 9.20 -2.69 5.57
CA LEU A 232 10.30 -1.80 5.94
C LEU A 232 11.31 -1.59 4.81
N SER A 233 11.52 -2.60 3.96
CA SER A 233 12.48 -2.51 2.84
C SER A 233 12.03 -1.55 1.74
N ILE A 234 10.72 -1.35 1.59
CA ILE A 234 10.11 -0.48 0.57
C ILE A 234 9.44 0.78 1.17
N ALA A 235 9.53 0.97 2.48
CA ALA A 235 9.01 2.16 3.16
C ALA A 235 9.84 3.41 2.85
N ASP A 236 9.28 4.59 3.12
CA ASP A 236 10.04 5.84 3.03
C ASP A 236 11.14 5.86 4.13
N PRO A 237 12.43 5.88 3.76
CA PRO A 237 13.52 5.92 4.74
C PRO A 237 13.52 7.21 5.57
N LEU A 238 12.86 8.27 5.08
CA LEU A 238 12.69 9.53 5.80
C LEU A 238 11.44 9.55 6.69
N LYS A 239 10.60 8.51 6.62
CA LYS A 239 9.37 8.34 7.41
C LYS A 239 8.38 9.50 7.25
N ARG A 240 8.35 10.13 6.07
CA ARG A 240 7.43 11.24 5.76
C ARG A 240 6.02 10.71 5.47
N TYR A 241 5.94 9.52 4.89
CA TYR A 241 4.72 8.90 4.40
C TYR A 241 4.36 7.62 5.16
N PRO A 242 3.06 7.33 5.38
CA PRO A 242 2.63 6.09 6.00
C PRO A 242 2.88 4.88 5.09
N ILE A 243 3.04 3.71 5.71
CA ILE A 243 3.04 2.42 5.03
C ILE A 243 1.58 2.01 4.76
N PHE A 244 1.28 1.54 3.55
CA PHE A 244 -0.07 1.15 3.16
C PHE A 244 -0.40 -0.29 3.54
N VAL A 245 -1.65 -0.55 3.92
CA VAL A 245 -2.23 -1.90 3.98
C VAL A 245 -3.68 -1.89 3.51
N PRO A 246 -4.03 -2.61 2.42
CA PRO A 246 -5.40 -2.94 2.10
C PRO A 246 -5.78 -4.21 2.86
N THR A 247 -7.01 -4.23 3.37
CA THR A 247 -7.55 -5.37 4.10
C THR A 247 -8.65 -6.02 3.29
N HIS A 248 -8.45 -7.24 2.79
CA HIS A 248 -9.37 -7.81 1.80
C HIS A 248 -10.43 -8.72 2.44
N LYS A 249 -10.07 -9.50 3.48
CA LYS A 249 -10.98 -10.55 4.00
C LYS A 249 -11.69 -10.22 5.30
N ALA A 250 -11.28 -9.20 6.03
CA ALA A 250 -11.85 -8.88 7.34
C ALA A 250 -13.38 -8.67 7.31
N MET A 251 -13.92 -8.08 6.25
CA MET A 251 -15.36 -7.85 6.08
C MET A 251 -16.20 -9.14 6.00
N PHE A 252 -15.58 -10.28 5.66
CA PHE A 252 -16.27 -11.58 5.58
C PHE A 252 -16.26 -12.33 6.92
N LEU A 253 -15.53 -11.82 7.93
CA LEU A 253 -15.35 -12.50 9.21
C LEU A 253 -16.34 -11.97 10.25
N SER A 254 -17.00 -12.88 10.96
CA SER A 254 -17.71 -12.52 12.20
C SER A 254 -16.73 -11.99 13.25
N PRO A 255 -17.20 -11.24 14.27
CA PRO A 255 -16.31 -10.70 15.31
C PRO A 255 -15.42 -11.78 15.97
N GLY A 256 -15.99 -12.96 16.29
CA GLY A 256 -15.22 -14.06 16.87
C GLY A 256 -14.14 -14.62 15.92
N GLN A 257 -14.44 -14.74 14.62
CA GLN A 257 -13.46 -15.19 13.63
C GLN A 257 -12.38 -14.14 13.39
N PHE A 258 -12.75 -12.87 13.37
CA PHE A 258 -11.80 -11.76 13.25
C PHE A 258 -10.82 -11.78 14.43
N ASP A 259 -11.34 -11.91 15.65
CA ASP A 259 -10.53 -11.94 16.88
C ASP A 259 -9.61 -13.16 16.95
N GLU A 260 -10.04 -14.31 16.44
CA GLU A 260 -9.25 -15.55 16.49
C GLU A 260 -8.20 -15.63 15.38
N PHE A 261 -8.55 -15.28 14.13
CA PHE A 261 -7.73 -15.59 12.95
C PHE A 261 -7.06 -14.38 12.30
N TYR A 262 -7.67 -13.19 12.38
CA TYR A 262 -7.23 -12.02 11.63
C TYR A 262 -6.47 -11.03 12.51
N TRP A 263 -7.11 -10.60 13.59
CA TRP A 263 -6.63 -9.51 14.44
C TRP A 263 -5.27 -9.75 15.11
N PRO A 264 -4.98 -10.94 15.67
CA PRO A 264 -3.75 -11.12 16.46
C PRO A 264 -2.47 -10.87 15.65
N SER A 265 -2.37 -11.46 14.46
CA SER A 265 -1.21 -11.30 13.59
C SER A 265 -1.20 -9.93 12.91
N PHE A 266 -2.36 -9.42 12.49
CA PHE A 266 -2.45 -8.10 11.86
C PHE A 266 -2.07 -6.96 12.82
N LYS A 267 -2.60 -6.97 14.04
CA LYS A 267 -2.23 -6.01 15.10
C LYS A 267 -0.74 -6.07 15.39
N LYS A 268 -0.18 -7.27 15.54
CA LYS A 268 1.26 -7.47 15.80
C LYS A 268 2.12 -6.88 14.70
N THR A 269 1.77 -7.10 13.42
CA THR A 269 2.46 -6.48 12.27
C THR A 269 2.41 -4.96 12.34
N MET A 270 1.24 -4.37 12.59
CA MET A 270 1.09 -2.91 12.71
C MET A 270 1.91 -2.33 13.87
N GLU A 271 1.87 -2.97 15.04
CA GLU A 271 2.64 -2.52 16.21
C GLU A 271 4.16 -2.53 15.94
N ILE A 272 4.68 -3.56 15.27
CA ILE A 272 6.10 -3.64 14.90
C ILE A 272 6.50 -2.48 13.97
N LEU A 273 5.68 -2.19 12.96
CA LEU A 273 5.95 -1.09 12.02
C LEU A 273 5.84 0.28 12.70
N ILE A 274 4.92 0.44 13.65
CA ILE A 274 4.79 1.66 14.46
C ILE A 274 5.99 1.81 15.42
N GLU A 275 6.46 0.72 16.03
CA GLU A 275 7.68 0.69 16.87
C GLU A 275 8.93 1.11 16.06
N ALA A 276 9.01 0.71 14.78
CA ALA A 276 10.05 1.16 13.83
C ALA A 276 9.98 2.67 13.52
N GLY A 277 8.89 3.33 13.92
CA GLY A 277 8.67 4.77 13.78
C GLY A 277 7.84 5.16 12.55
N HIS A 278 7.19 4.21 11.88
CA HIS A 278 6.31 4.50 10.76
C HIS A 278 4.88 4.78 11.23
N THR A 279 4.14 5.54 10.42
CA THR A 279 2.69 5.60 10.47
C THR A 279 2.10 4.62 9.46
N ILE A 280 0.83 4.29 9.62
CA ILE A 280 0.14 3.33 8.75
C ILE A 280 -1.07 4.01 8.10
N ARG A 281 -1.32 3.69 6.84
CA ARG A 281 -2.55 4.00 6.13
C ARG A 281 -3.23 2.69 5.83
N ALA A 282 -4.34 2.41 6.51
CA ALA A 282 -5.06 1.15 6.40
C ALA A 282 -6.36 1.39 5.62
N TYR A 283 -6.50 0.72 4.48
CA TYR A 283 -7.74 0.68 3.73
C TYR A 283 -8.62 -0.43 4.26
N LEU A 284 -9.69 0.00 4.94
CA LEU A 284 -10.70 -0.86 5.52
C LEU A 284 -11.73 -1.22 4.42
N GLU A 285 -11.34 -2.13 3.52
CA GLU A 285 -12.19 -2.53 2.39
C GLU A 285 -13.50 -3.16 2.88
N GLY A 286 -14.60 -2.79 2.23
CA GLY A 286 -15.93 -3.21 2.63
C GLY A 286 -16.44 -2.56 3.90
N ASP A 287 -17.36 -3.26 4.59
CA ASP A 287 -17.93 -2.79 5.84
C ASP A 287 -17.18 -3.36 7.06
N TRP A 288 -16.47 -2.48 7.75
CA TRP A 288 -15.75 -2.78 9.00
C TRP A 288 -16.55 -2.49 10.27
N SER A 289 -17.83 -2.12 10.17
CA SER A 289 -18.67 -1.63 11.27
C SER A 289 -18.68 -2.49 12.54
N GLN A 290 -18.46 -3.80 12.41
CA GLN A 290 -18.43 -4.74 13.53
C GLN A 290 -17.06 -4.80 14.24
N HIS A 291 -16.00 -4.39 13.56
CA HIS A 291 -14.60 -4.53 13.98
C HIS A 291 -13.95 -3.20 14.38
N LEU A 292 -14.58 -2.04 14.09
CA LEU A 292 -14.02 -0.70 14.35
C LEU A 292 -13.48 -0.52 15.78
N HIS A 293 -14.15 -1.07 16.79
CA HIS A 293 -13.74 -0.95 18.20
C HIS A 293 -12.34 -1.56 18.47
N ARG A 294 -11.95 -2.61 17.73
CA ARG A 294 -10.62 -3.22 17.84
C ARG A 294 -9.51 -2.26 17.44
N LEU A 295 -9.79 -1.36 16.50
CA LEU A 295 -8.82 -0.38 16.00
C LEU A 295 -8.40 0.65 17.09
N LEU A 296 -9.19 0.80 18.15
CA LEU A 296 -8.85 1.62 19.33
C LEU A 296 -7.75 1.00 20.20
N GLU A 297 -7.42 -0.29 20.01
CA GLU A 297 -6.31 -0.93 20.72
C GLU A 297 -4.93 -0.49 20.17
N LEU A 298 -4.90 0.12 18.98
CA LEU A 298 -3.68 0.59 18.34
C LEU A 298 -3.28 1.97 18.89
N PRO A 299 -2.03 2.43 18.74
CA PRO A 299 -1.62 3.72 19.27
C PRO A 299 -2.33 4.92 18.60
N ARG A 300 -2.85 5.83 19.42
CA ARG A 300 -3.46 7.11 19.00
C ARG A 300 -2.57 7.90 18.04
N GLY A 301 -3.14 8.43 16.96
CA GLY A 301 -2.46 9.33 16.01
C GLY A 301 -1.34 8.67 15.20
N LYS A 302 -1.32 7.33 15.10
CA LYS A 302 -0.33 6.59 14.30
C LYS A 302 -0.90 5.99 13.02
N ILE A 303 -2.22 6.00 12.86
CA ILE A 303 -2.89 5.31 11.77
C ILE A 303 -3.94 6.23 11.16
N LEU A 304 -3.97 6.25 9.83
CA LEU A 304 -5.05 6.78 9.03
C LEU A 304 -5.86 5.62 8.47
N PHE A 305 -7.18 5.64 8.67
CA PHE A 305 -8.11 4.63 8.15
C PHE A 305 -8.89 5.20 6.97
N ASP A 306 -8.69 4.63 5.78
CA ASP A 306 -9.56 4.86 4.65
C ASP A 306 -10.84 4.03 4.83
N ILE A 307 -11.98 4.69 4.99
CA ILE A 307 -13.29 4.06 5.11
C ILE A 307 -13.85 3.88 3.71
N ASP A 308 -13.99 2.63 3.29
CA ASP A 308 -14.51 2.29 1.97
C ASP A 308 -15.95 2.79 1.75
N THR A 309 -16.38 2.84 0.48
CA THR A 309 -17.72 3.22 0.05
C THR A 309 -18.82 2.41 0.76
N GLN A 310 -18.55 1.13 1.08
CA GLN A 310 -19.48 0.26 1.82
C GLN A 310 -19.49 0.50 3.34
N GLY A 311 -18.46 1.15 3.88
CA GLY A 311 -18.36 1.47 5.30
C GLY A 311 -19.13 2.74 5.67
N ASP A 312 -19.64 2.77 6.91
CA ASP A 312 -20.28 3.97 7.46
C ASP A 312 -19.23 4.91 8.07
N ILE A 313 -18.88 5.97 7.34
CA ILE A 313 -17.91 6.96 7.80
C ILE A 313 -18.39 7.78 9.01
N PHE A 314 -19.71 7.96 9.19
CA PHE A 314 -20.24 8.69 10.33
C PHE A 314 -20.11 7.86 11.60
N LYS A 315 -20.40 6.56 11.52
CA LYS A 315 -20.14 5.60 12.60
C LYS A 315 -18.64 5.46 12.88
N ALA A 316 -17.80 5.43 11.83
CA ALA A 316 -16.36 5.45 12.01
C ALA A 316 -15.89 6.71 12.75
N LYS A 317 -16.45 7.89 12.44
CA LYS A 317 -16.17 9.13 13.18
C LYS A 317 -16.61 9.06 14.63
N GLU A 318 -17.78 8.49 14.90
CA GLU A 318 -18.29 8.32 16.27
C GLU A 318 -17.33 7.47 17.13
N ILE A 319 -16.82 6.37 16.56
CA ILE A 319 -16.00 5.39 17.31
C ILE A 319 -14.53 5.80 17.34
N LEU A 320 -13.95 6.19 16.20
CA LEU A 320 -12.51 6.41 16.03
C LEU A 320 -12.10 7.89 16.14
N GLY A 321 -13.07 8.81 16.12
CA GLY A 321 -12.82 10.24 16.15
C GLY A 321 -11.98 10.65 17.36
N GLY A 322 -10.91 11.41 17.12
CA GLY A 322 -9.99 11.83 18.17
C GLY A 322 -8.98 10.75 18.62
N HIS A 323 -9.08 9.52 18.10
CA HIS A 323 -8.11 8.45 18.28
C HIS A 323 -7.24 8.21 17.04
N SER A 324 -7.85 8.16 15.86
CA SER A 324 -7.17 7.95 14.57
C SER A 324 -7.66 8.94 13.53
N CYS A 325 -6.83 9.21 12.52
CA CYS A 325 -7.27 9.98 11.37
C CYS A 325 -8.15 9.09 10.49
N ILE A 326 -9.20 9.68 9.91
CA ILE A 326 -10.11 8.98 9.00
C ILE A 326 -9.99 9.62 7.62
N ALA A 327 -10.13 8.83 6.57
CA ALA A 327 -10.24 9.30 5.20
C ALA A 327 -11.43 8.65 4.50
N GLY A 328 -11.95 9.30 3.46
CA GLY A 328 -13.03 8.78 2.64
C GLY A 328 -14.32 9.58 2.78
N GLY A 329 -15.45 8.90 2.63
CA GLY A 329 -16.79 9.45 2.84
C GLY A 329 -17.46 9.97 1.58
N VAL A 330 -16.71 10.35 0.53
CA VAL A 330 -17.31 10.66 -0.77
C VAL A 330 -17.64 9.36 -1.49
N GLN A 331 -18.91 9.13 -1.79
CA GLN A 331 -19.36 7.87 -2.37
C GLN A 331 -18.93 7.77 -3.85
N ASP A 332 -18.37 6.62 -4.24
CA ASP A 332 -17.96 6.36 -5.63
C ASP A 332 -19.11 6.55 -6.62
N SER A 333 -20.30 6.08 -6.25
CA SER A 333 -21.51 6.25 -7.06
C SER A 333 -21.88 7.72 -7.29
N ALA A 334 -21.63 8.61 -6.32
CA ALA A 334 -21.85 10.04 -6.48
C ALA A 334 -20.85 10.65 -7.47
N LEU A 335 -19.58 10.22 -7.42
CA LEU A 335 -18.55 10.67 -8.37
C LEU A 335 -18.80 10.18 -9.80
N ILE A 336 -19.30 8.96 -9.97
CA ILE A 336 -19.54 8.33 -11.27
C ILE A 336 -20.89 8.75 -11.86
N LEU A 337 -21.97 8.71 -11.08
CA LEU A 337 -23.34 8.84 -11.58
C LEU A 337 -24.03 10.13 -11.15
N GLY A 338 -23.60 10.74 -10.04
CA GLY A 338 -24.23 11.93 -9.47
C GLY A 338 -24.03 13.21 -10.30
N THR A 339 -24.64 14.29 -9.81
CA THR A 339 -24.44 15.66 -10.32
C THR A 339 -23.48 16.46 -9.43
N PRO A 340 -22.85 17.53 -9.96
CA PRO A 340 -22.02 18.45 -9.17
C PRO A 340 -22.68 18.95 -7.89
N GLU A 341 -23.98 19.27 -7.94
CA GLU A 341 -24.75 19.75 -6.78
C GLU A 341 -24.91 18.67 -5.70
N GLN A 342 -25.15 17.43 -6.12
CA GLN A 342 -25.26 16.29 -5.19
C GLN A 342 -23.93 16.04 -4.49
N VAL A 343 -22.82 16.03 -5.25
CA VAL A 343 -21.47 15.88 -4.70
C VAL A 343 -21.16 17.02 -3.73
N ARG A 344 -21.39 18.27 -4.13
CA ARG A 344 -21.15 19.44 -3.29
C ARG A 344 -21.96 19.39 -1.99
N LYS A 345 -23.24 19.02 -2.06
CA LYS A 345 -24.10 18.89 -0.88
C LYS A 345 -23.56 17.83 0.09
N HIS A 346 -23.18 16.67 -0.43
CA HIS A 346 -22.65 15.57 0.38
C HIS A 346 -21.30 15.93 1.02
N VAL A 347 -20.39 16.54 0.26
CA VAL A 347 -19.09 16.98 0.78
C VAL A 347 -19.24 18.05 1.85
N LYS A 348 -20.19 18.98 1.70
CA LYS A 348 -20.53 19.95 2.75
C LYS A 348 -20.92 19.25 4.05
N GLU A 349 -21.81 18.25 3.97
CA GLU A 349 -22.22 17.48 5.14
C GLU A 349 -21.03 16.79 5.81
N LEU A 350 -20.15 16.14 5.04
CA LEU A 350 -18.93 15.53 5.55
C LEU A 350 -18.03 16.55 6.27
N CYS A 351 -17.83 17.74 5.69
CA CYS A 351 -17.04 18.81 6.32
C CYS A 351 -17.67 19.26 7.65
N GLU A 352 -18.99 19.44 7.69
CA GLU A 352 -19.73 19.93 8.86
C GLU A 352 -19.94 18.86 9.96
N THR A 353 -19.67 17.58 9.67
CA THR A 353 -19.87 16.45 10.58
C THR A 353 -18.58 15.68 10.83
N VAL A 354 -18.14 14.84 9.90
CA VAL A 354 -16.93 14.00 9.97
C VAL A 354 -15.68 14.86 10.18
N GLY A 355 -15.61 16.01 9.50
CA GLY A 355 -14.50 16.93 9.61
C GLY A 355 -14.38 17.64 10.96
N LYS A 356 -15.45 17.76 11.75
CA LYS A 356 -15.38 18.51 13.02
C LYS A 356 -14.27 17.99 13.94
N GLY A 357 -13.45 18.91 14.45
CA GLY A 357 -12.35 18.61 15.36
C GLY A 357 -11.05 18.13 14.70
N GLY A 358 -10.97 18.12 13.36
CA GLY A 358 -9.76 17.69 12.65
C GLY A 358 -9.65 16.17 12.52
N GLY A 359 -8.48 15.69 12.09
CA GLY A 359 -8.21 14.26 11.90
C GLY A 359 -9.01 13.63 10.77
N TYR A 360 -9.26 14.38 9.69
CA TYR A 360 -10.06 13.93 8.56
C TYR A 360 -9.45 14.37 7.23
N VAL A 361 -9.33 13.43 6.29
CA VAL A 361 -8.92 13.65 4.89
C VAL A 361 -10.12 13.38 3.99
N VAL A 362 -10.53 14.37 3.19
CA VAL A 362 -11.66 14.18 2.27
C VAL A 362 -11.21 13.37 1.06
N SER A 363 -11.92 12.28 0.81
CA SER A 363 -11.60 11.36 -0.28
C SER A 363 -12.81 10.52 -0.69
N ALA A 364 -12.68 9.78 -1.79
CA ALA A 364 -13.47 8.56 -2.01
C ALA A 364 -12.96 7.42 -1.10
N GLY A 365 -13.50 6.20 -1.18
CA GLY A 365 -13.15 5.09 -0.26
C GLY A 365 -11.65 4.97 0.04
N CYS A 366 -10.90 4.31 -0.84
CA CYS A 366 -9.42 4.42 -0.89
C CYS A 366 -8.92 4.96 -2.23
N ASN A 367 -9.77 4.99 -3.24
CA ASN A 367 -9.40 5.43 -4.58
C ASN A 367 -10.48 6.30 -5.20
N PHE A 368 -10.08 7.22 -6.08
CA PHE A 368 -11.03 7.82 -7.01
C PHE A 368 -11.23 6.88 -8.20
N PRO A 369 -12.47 6.43 -8.48
CA PRO A 369 -12.74 5.49 -9.57
C PRO A 369 -12.34 6.06 -10.93
N TYR A 370 -11.88 5.21 -11.85
CA TYR A 370 -11.50 5.62 -13.21
C TYR A 370 -12.67 6.19 -14.04
N THR A 371 -13.91 5.89 -13.66
CA THR A 371 -15.15 6.42 -14.25
C THR A 371 -15.66 7.69 -13.57
N THR A 372 -14.87 8.30 -12.67
CA THR A 372 -15.22 9.59 -12.05
C THR A 372 -15.41 10.66 -13.13
N LYS A 373 -16.50 11.43 -13.02
CA LYS A 373 -16.74 12.58 -13.90
C LYS A 373 -15.88 13.78 -13.48
N PRO A 374 -15.19 14.46 -14.41
CA PRO A 374 -14.36 15.62 -14.07
C PRO A 374 -15.11 16.74 -13.33
N GLU A 375 -16.35 17.03 -13.74
CA GLU A 375 -17.21 18.04 -13.10
C GLU A 375 -17.59 17.67 -11.67
N ASN A 376 -17.75 16.37 -11.38
CA ASN A 376 -18.05 15.89 -10.03
C ASN A 376 -16.80 15.96 -9.15
N PHE A 377 -15.63 15.59 -9.68
CA PHE A 377 -14.37 15.74 -8.96
C PHE A 377 -14.08 17.22 -8.64
N ARG A 378 -14.28 18.13 -9.61
CA ARG A 378 -14.18 19.58 -9.37
C ARG A 378 -15.14 20.04 -8.28
N ALA A 379 -16.40 19.65 -8.33
CA ALA A 379 -17.40 20.01 -7.33
C ALA A 379 -17.01 19.53 -5.91
N MET A 380 -16.39 18.35 -5.80
CA MET A 380 -15.83 17.87 -4.55
C MET A 380 -14.71 18.79 -4.05
N VAL A 381 -13.72 19.10 -4.90
CA VAL A 381 -12.60 19.98 -4.54
C VAL A 381 -13.11 21.35 -4.07
N ASP A 382 -13.97 21.98 -4.86
CA ASP A 382 -14.51 23.31 -4.54
C ASP A 382 -15.31 23.30 -3.22
N ALA A 383 -16.08 22.24 -2.97
CA ALA A 383 -16.81 22.07 -1.72
C ALA A 383 -15.87 21.96 -0.50
N VAL A 384 -14.75 21.25 -0.60
CA VAL A 384 -13.78 21.19 0.51
C VAL A 384 -13.11 22.54 0.72
N LEU A 385 -12.82 23.30 -0.34
CA LEU A 385 -12.22 24.63 -0.22
C LEU A 385 -13.17 25.63 0.44
N ASP A 386 -14.48 25.50 0.21
CA ASP A 386 -15.48 26.38 0.80
C ASP A 386 -15.86 26.01 2.24
N PHE A 387 -16.02 24.71 2.52
CA PHE A 387 -16.58 24.21 3.78
C PHE A 387 -15.58 23.51 4.70
N GLY A 388 -14.42 23.11 4.17
CA GLY A 388 -13.40 22.34 4.88
C GLY A 388 -12.35 23.16 5.61
N ILE A 389 -12.54 24.47 5.76
CA ILE A 389 -11.60 25.37 6.45
C ILE A 389 -11.79 25.26 7.96
N TYR A 390 -10.69 25.13 8.71
CA TYR A 390 -10.71 25.18 10.18
C TYR A 390 -10.22 26.54 10.69
N ASP A 391 -8.96 26.86 10.41
CA ASP A 391 -8.31 28.10 10.84
C ASP A 391 -7.18 28.48 9.88
N SER A 392 -7.46 29.46 9.01
CA SER A 392 -6.51 29.95 8.01
C SER A 392 -5.25 30.61 8.59
N SER A 393 -5.20 30.90 9.90
CA SER A 393 -4.00 31.41 10.56
C SER A 393 -2.95 30.33 10.82
N ILE A 394 -3.36 29.05 10.82
CA ILE A 394 -2.46 27.92 11.00
C ILE A 394 -1.63 27.72 9.73
N SER A 395 -0.33 27.47 9.90
CA SER A 395 0.57 27.12 8.81
C SER A 395 1.26 25.79 9.15
N PRO A 396 0.66 24.65 8.75
CA PRO A 396 1.23 23.35 9.03
C PRO A 396 2.62 23.22 8.41
N LYS A 397 3.56 22.63 9.16
CA LYS A 397 4.92 22.36 8.71
C LYS A 397 5.19 20.86 8.72
N PRO A 398 6.03 20.35 7.80
CA PRO A 398 6.46 18.96 7.85
C PRO A 398 7.15 18.66 9.17
N ARG A 399 6.96 17.45 9.67
CA ARG A 399 7.69 16.93 10.84
C ARG A 399 9.18 16.85 10.52
N GLU A 400 10.00 16.98 11.56
CA GLU A 400 11.43 16.77 11.44
C GLU A 400 11.74 15.36 10.94
N LEU A 401 12.66 15.28 9.97
CA LEU A 401 13.09 14.00 9.41
C LEU A 401 13.74 13.18 10.50
N SER A 402 13.36 11.91 10.61
CA SER A 402 13.96 10.95 11.53
C SER A 402 14.69 9.87 10.74
N PRO A 403 15.85 10.19 10.12
CA PRO A 403 16.60 9.22 9.34
C PRO A 403 17.11 8.09 10.24
N GLY A 404 16.96 6.85 9.78
CA GLY A 404 17.49 5.64 10.45
C GLY A 404 16.42 4.67 10.95
N SER A 405 16.76 3.38 10.95
CA SER A 405 15.94 2.33 11.55
C SER A 405 16.16 2.30 13.06
N LYS A 406 15.07 2.35 13.84
CA LYS A 406 15.15 1.97 15.25
C LYS A 406 15.15 0.44 15.30
N PRO A 407 16.06 -0.21 16.05
CA PRO A 407 15.98 -1.64 16.26
C PRO A 407 14.63 -1.97 16.90
N VAL A 408 13.80 -2.76 16.20
CA VAL A 408 12.52 -3.22 16.73
C VAL A 408 12.76 -4.52 17.46
N LYS A 409 12.57 -4.53 18.79
CA LYS A 409 12.94 -5.69 19.62
C LYS A 409 12.14 -6.94 19.27
N ARG A 410 10.91 -6.76 18.79
CA ARG A 410 9.97 -7.84 18.47
C ARG A 410 10.17 -8.45 17.08
N LEU A 411 10.93 -7.78 16.19
CA LEU A 411 11.16 -8.23 14.82
C LEU A 411 12.38 -9.13 14.79
N LYS A 412 12.21 -10.40 14.41
CA LYS A 412 13.34 -11.32 14.27
C LYS A 412 14.24 -10.89 13.11
N PRO A 413 15.56 -11.16 13.14
CA PRO A 413 16.43 -10.94 11.99
C PRO A 413 15.88 -11.63 10.74
N GLN A 414 16.03 -10.95 9.61
CA GLN A 414 15.63 -11.49 8.32
C GLN A 414 16.41 -12.77 8.00
N GLN A 415 15.71 -13.83 7.59
CA GLN A 415 16.35 -15.06 7.14
C GLN A 415 17.03 -14.81 5.79
N LEU A 416 18.35 -14.96 5.74
CA LEU A 416 19.12 -14.93 4.50
C LEU A 416 19.07 -16.32 3.84
N THR A 417 19.02 -16.36 2.52
CA THR A 417 19.05 -17.63 1.78
C THR A 417 20.44 -18.24 1.86
N THR A 418 21.47 -17.39 1.68
CA THR A 418 22.87 -17.75 1.85
C THR A 418 23.51 -16.86 2.92
N ALA A 419 23.63 -17.41 4.13
CA ALA A 419 24.28 -16.71 5.24
C ALA A 419 25.74 -16.37 4.92
N TRP A 420 26.25 -15.27 5.50
CA TRP A 420 27.62 -14.82 5.26
C TRP A 420 28.66 -15.89 5.61
N GLU A 421 28.42 -16.68 6.65
CA GLU A 421 29.29 -17.75 7.11
C GLU A 421 29.51 -18.81 6.04
N VAL A 422 28.47 -19.14 5.28
CA VAL A 422 28.56 -20.05 4.13
C VAL A 422 29.42 -19.42 3.05
N LYS A 423 29.15 -18.14 2.72
CA LYS A 423 29.90 -17.45 1.67
C LYS A 423 31.38 -17.26 2.03
N LYS A 424 31.68 -16.94 3.28
CA LYS A 424 33.02 -16.80 3.83
C LYS A 424 33.80 -18.11 3.73
N ALA A 425 33.16 -19.24 4.04
CA ALA A 425 33.79 -20.55 3.92
C ALA A 425 34.21 -20.87 2.47
N GLU A 426 33.42 -20.44 1.48
CA GLU A 426 33.77 -20.57 0.05
C GLU A 426 34.93 -19.65 -0.37
N LEU A 427 34.98 -18.42 0.17
CA LEU A 427 35.99 -17.42 -0.17
C LEU A 427 37.35 -17.71 0.51
N GLY A 428 37.35 -18.41 1.65
CA GLY A 428 38.54 -18.68 2.44
C GLY A 428 39.01 -17.46 3.23
N GLU A 429 40.33 -17.25 3.29
CA GLU A 429 40.94 -16.13 4.02
C GLU A 429 40.68 -14.79 3.33
N ILE A 430 40.03 -13.86 4.04
CA ILE A 430 39.80 -12.49 3.58
C ILE A 430 40.99 -11.62 3.98
N LYS A 431 41.69 -11.06 2.98
CA LYS A 431 42.90 -10.25 3.18
C LYS A 431 42.64 -8.76 3.44
N GLY A 432 41.37 -8.36 3.51
CA GLY A 432 40.95 -6.96 3.64
C GLY A 432 39.83 -6.79 4.67
N ASP A 433 39.02 -5.75 4.48
CA ASP A 433 37.87 -5.48 5.36
C ASP A 433 36.74 -6.49 5.10
N GLU A 434 36.62 -7.48 6.00
CA GLU A 434 35.54 -8.48 5.96
C GLU A 434 34.16 -7.85 6.10
N ASP A 435 34.02 -6.82 6.95
CA ASP A 435 32.73 -6.18 7.21
C ASP A 435 32.22 -5.46 5.96
N LEU A 436 33.12 -4.83 5.20
CA LEU A 436 32.77 -4.21 3.94
C LEU A 436 32.20 -5.23 2.94
N ILE A 437 32.78 -6.43 2.85
CA ILE A 437 32.32 -7.47 1.93
C ILE A 437 31.01 -8.08 2.44
N ARG A 438 30.95 -8.41 3.74
CA ARG A 438 29.77 -8.97 4.40
C ARG A 438 28.56 -8.06 4.21
N ASN A 439 28.70 -6.77 4.48
CA ASN A 439 27.59 -5.81 4.41
C ASN A 439 26.95 -5.77 3.01
N HIS A 440 27.77 -5.79 1.95
CA HIS A 440 27.27 -5.78 0.57
C HIS A 440 26.68 -7.14 0.15
N TRP A 441 27.25 -8.25 0.61
CA TRP A 441 26.67 -9.59 0.40
C TRP A 441 25.29 -9.69 1.03
N GLU A 442 25.18 -9.35 2.31
CA GLU A 442 23.91 -9.38 3.02
C GLU A 442 22.90 -8.40 2.43
N GLN A 443 23.33 -7.25 1.93
CA GLN A 443 22.44 -6.32 1.23
C GLN A 443 21.81 -6.97 0.00
N LEU A 444 22.57 -7.70 -0.82
CA LEU A 444 22.06 -8.40 -1.98
C LEU A 444 21.10 -9.54 -1.59
N GLU A 445 21.43 -10.30 -0.55
CA GLU A 445 20.53 -11.32 0.01
C GLU A 445 19.21 -10.72 0.49
N LYS A 446 19.25 -9.57 1.18
CA LYS A 446 18.04 -8.85 1.63
C LYS A 446 17.20 -8.37 0.45
N MET A 447 17.83 -7.87 -0.62
CA MET A 447 17.13 -7.46 -1.84
C MET A 447 16.48 -8.65 -2.56
N ALA A 448 17.18 -9.78 -2.67
CA ALA A 448 16.64 -11.00 -3.26
C ALA A 448 15.44 -11.54 -2.47
N TYR A 449 15.55 -11.54 -1.14
CA TYR A 449 14.44 -11.90 -0.25
C TYR A 449 13.21 -11.02 -0.48
N VAL A 450 13.39 -9.69 -0.57
CA VAL A 450 12.28 -8.76 -0.78
C VAL A 450 11.59 -9.04 -2.12
N TRP A 451 12.39 -9.31 -3.16
CA TRP A 451 11.87 -9.71 -4.46
C TRP A 451 11.10 -11.05 -4.41
N ILE A 452 11.51 -12.02 -3.59
CA ILE A 452 10.76 -13.29 -3.41
C ILE A 452 9.40 -13.02 -2.77
N TRP A 453 9.37 -12.21 -1.71
CA TRP A 453 8.16 -11.94 -0.95
C TRP A 453 7.23 -10.90 -1.57
N GLN A 454 7.62 -10.16 -2.61
CA GLN A 454 6.69 -9.22 -3.25
C GLN A 454 5.55 -9.92 -3.99
N TRP A 455 5.69 -11.21 -4.32
CA TRP A 455 4.71 -11.96 -5.12
C TRP A 455 3.54 -12.53 -4.31
N ILE A 456 3.50 -12.24 -3.01
CA ILE A 456 2.36 -12.54 -2.13
C ILE A 456 1.48 -11.31 -1.89
N LEU A 457 1.71 -10.22 -2.63
CA LEU A 457 1.09 -8.92 -2.48
C LEU A 457 0.06 -8.60 -3.56
#